data_AF-A0A7J2WGT6-F1
#
_entry.id   AF-A0A7J2WGT6-F1
#
_cell.length_a   1.000
_cell.length_b   1.000
_cell.length_c   1.000
_cell.angle_alpha   90.00
_cell.angle_beta   90.00
_cell.angle_gamma   90.00
#
_symmetry.space_group_name_H-M   'P 1'
#
loop_
_entity.id
_entity.type
_entity.pdbx_description
1 polymer ?
#
loop_
_entity_poly.entity_id
_entity_poly.type
_entity_poly.pdbx_seq_one_letter_code
_entity_poly.pdbx_strand_id
1 'polypeptide(L)'
;MVELELVNVREIPDDVRYRIFDYLWDRGVRSSDLGIDPTYVNKIRNRKVKISDKLLEKLVGMLTVDEFASLVSSKQPQQLIIREPQSLNEATLILDQHIKGLELVLDKYPQLSNIVYQKFLELLRDKVRGYSVVITKEHIEAFEKLLKSKAPKTRSERLRYLRRSLDDLGWELSRERLQEYIAELYEESPNVAQHVAKALKLFIKYVIKDPNLYQAFKTPKVDYGLTAEPLTLDMIRAVAKAIDWPPAKAYFALLAETGLRPGEVLNAK
;
A
#
# COMPACT_ATOMS: atom_id res chain seq x y z
N MET A 1 -22.39 -2.49 -15.06
CA MET A 1 -23.00 -3.75 -15.54
C MET A 1 -22.42 -4.88 -14.70
N VAL A 2 -23.18 -5.95 -14.46
CA VAL A 2 -22.70 -7.11 -13.70
C VAL A 2 -21.63 -7.85 -14.50
N GLU A 3 -20.46 -8.07 -13.91
CA GLU A 3 -19.44 -8.95 -14.49
C GLU A 3 -19.88 -10.41 -14.33
N LEU A 4 -20.11 -11.10 -15.45
CA LEU A 4 -20.65 -12.46 -15.48
C LEU A 4 -19.75 -13.49 -14.78
N GLU A 5 -18.44 -13.21 -14.66
CA GLU A 5 -17.48 -14.06 -13.96
C GLU A 5 -17.75 -14.17 -12.45
N LEU A 6 -18.55 -13.25 -11.88
CA LEU A 6 -18.86 -13.20 -10.45
C LEU A 6 -20.22 -13.81 -10.08
N VAL A 7 -21.01 -14.27 -11.07
CA VAL A 7 -22.37 -14.79 -10.85
C VAL A 7 -22.44 -16.27 -11.19
N ASN A 8 -22.72 -17.11 -10.18
CA ASN A 8 -23.03 -18.51 -10.41
C ASN A 8 -24.48 -18.67 -10.87
N VAL A 9 -24.70 -18.54 -12.18
CA VAL A 9 -26.00 -18.60 -12.86
C VAL A 9 -26.78 -19.89 -12.55
N ARG A 10 -26.08 -20.99 -12.27
CA ARG A 10 -26.68 -22.30 -11.95
C ARG A 10 -27.37 -22.35 -10.59
N GLU A 11 -26.95 -21.52 -9.64
CA GLU A 11 -27.52 -21.47 -8.30
C GLU A 11 -28.75 -20.55 -8.21
N ILE A 12 -29.05 -19.80 -9.28
CA ILE A 12 -30.20 -18.90 -9.33
C ILE A 12 -31.49 -19.73 -9.55
N PRO A 13 -32.43 -19.74 -8.60
CA PRO A 13 -33.66 -20.52 -8.72
C PRO A 13 -34.61 -19.93 -9.78
N ASP A 14 -35.43 -20.79 -10.38
CA ASP A 14 -36.26 -20.46 -11.57
C ASP A 14 -37.16 -19.23 -11.36
N ASP A 15 -37.67 -19.01 -10.15
CA ASP A 15 -38.49 -17.85 -9.80
C ASP A 15 -37.72 -16.52 -9.94
N VAL A 16 -36.45 -16.49 -9.53
CA VAL A 16 -35.56 -15.33 -9.69
C VAL A 16 -35.23 -15.12 -11.17
N ARG A 17 -35.03 -16.21 -11.93
CA ARG A 17 -34.76 -16.13 -13.38
C ARG A 17 -35.92 -15.41 -14.10
N TYR A 18 -37.15 -15.79 -13.77
CA TYR A 18 -38.33 -15.17 -14.35
C TYR A 18 -38.53 -13.72 -13.89
N ARG A 19 -38.22 -13.40 -12.63
CA ARG A 19 -38.23 -12.00 -12.14
C ARG A 19 -37.28 -11.10 -12.93
N ILE A 20 -36.06 -11.59 -13.17
CA ILE A 20 -35.06 -10.86 -13.98
C ILE A 20 -35.58 -10.63 -15.40
N PHE A 21 -36.15 -11.67 -16.01
CA PHE A 21 -36.69 -11.57 -17.36
C PHE A 21 -37.85 -10.58 -17.44
N ASP A 22 -38.81 -10.64 -16.53
CA ASP A 22 -39.98 -9.73 -16.53
C ASP A 22 -39.54 -8.28 -16.32
N TYR A 23 -38.61 -8.01 -15.38
CA TYR A 23 -38.08 -6.67 -15.13
C TYR A 23 -37.45 -6.04 -16.39
N LEU A 24 -36.61 -6.81 -17.10
CA LEU A 24 -35.98 -6.33 -18.33
C LEU A 24 -37.00 -6.15 -19.46
N TRP A 25 -38.01 -7.03 -19.54
CA TRP A 25 -39.08 -6.94 -20.53
C TRP A 25 -39.92 -5.66 -20.36
N ASP A 26 -40.27 -5.34 -19.11
CA ASP A 26 -41.02 -4.12 -18.74
C ASP A 26 -40.19 -2.86 -18.95
N ARG A 27 -38.87 -2.95 -18.77
CA ARG A 27 -37.88 -1.91 -19.13
C ARG A 27 -37.76 -1.67 -20.64
N GLY A 28 -38.35 -2.53 -21.47
CA GLY A 28 -38.40 -2.35 -22.91
C GLY A 28 -37.47 -3.24 -23.70
N VAL A 29 -36.75 -4.18 -23.08
CA VAL A 29 -35.95 -5.19 -23.78
C VAL A 29 -36.88 -6.09 -24.60
N ARG A 30 -36.53 -6.34 -25.87
CA ARG A 30 -37.32 -7.12 -26.82
C ARG A 30 -36.60 -8.40 -27.25
N SER A 31 -37.34 -9.23 -27.98
CA SER A 31 -36.85 -10.52 -28.49
C SER A 31 -35.58 -10.38 -29.34
N SER A 32 -35.47 -9.29 -30.11
CA SER A 32 -34.29 -8.94 -30.90
C SER A 32 -33.03 -8.77 -30.05
N ASP A 33 -33.16 -8.11 -28.90
CA ASP A 33 -32.03 -7.73 -28.04
C ASP A 33 -31.45 -8.94 -27.31
N LEU A 34 -32.32 -9.94 -27.06
CA LEU A 34 -31.96 -11.22 -26.44
C LEU A 34 -31.45 -12.25 -27.47
N GLY A 35 -31.66 -11.99 -28.77
CA GLY A 35 -31.31 -12.88 -29.87
C GLY A 35 -32.14 -14.18 -29.85
N ILE A 36 -33.43 -14.08 -29.53
CA ILE A 36 -34.37 -15.21 -29.44
C ILE A 36 -35.64 -14.94 -30.25
N ASP A 37 -36.30 -16.01 -30.69
CA ASP A 37 -37.54 -15.91 -31.46
C ASP A 37 -38.71 -15.33 -30.63
N PRO A 38 -39.57 -14.46 -31.19
CA PRO A 38 -40.75 -13.92 -30.49
C PRO A 38 -41.69 -15.00 -29.92
N THR A 39 -41.78 -16.14 -30.60
CA THR A 39 -42.58 -17.29 -30.13
C THR A 39 -41.97 -17.92 -28.88
N TYR A 40 -40.64 -17.96 -28.81
CA TYR A 40 -39.92 -18.46 -27.64
C TYR A 40 -40.10 -17.54 -26.43
N VAL A 41 -40.06 -16.22 -26.64
CA VAL A 41 -40.40 -15.21 -25.62
C VAL A 41 -41.82 -15.42 -25.08
N ASN A 42 -42.81 -15.62 -25.95
CA ASN A 42 -44.19 -15.84 -25.53
C ASN A 42 -44.34 -17.12 -24.69
N LYS A 43 -43.54 -18.16 -24.95
CA LYS A 43 -43.51 -19.37 -24.12
C LYS A 43 -42.90 -19.10 -22.73
N ILE A 44 -41.85 -18.29 -22.64
CA ILE A 44 -41.23 -17.86 -21.38
C ILE A 44 -42.20 -17.00 -20.55
N ARG A 45 -42.89 -16.03 -21.18
CA ARG A 45 -43.88 -15.17 -20.51
C ARG A 45 -45.02 -15.99 -19.91
N ASN A 46 -45.49 -17.01 -20.63
CA ASN A 46 -46.52 -17.92 -20.16
C ASN A 46 -46.00 -19.05 -19.25
N ARG A 47 -44.72 -19.00 -18.82
CA ARG A 47 -44.05 -20.00 -17.97
C ARG A 47 -44.10 -21.44 -18.50
N LYS A 48 -44.26 -21.59 -19.82
CA LYS A 48 -44.29 -22.90 -20.49
C LYS A 48 -42.89 -23.46 -20.73
N VAL A 49 -41.86 -22.62 -20.65
CA VAL A 49 -40.46 -22.98 -20.89
C VAL A 49 -39.57 -22.26 -19.87
N LYS A 50 -38.60 -23.00 -19.31
CA LYS A 50 -37.57 -22.46 -18.40
C LYS A 50 -36.56 -21.58 -19.13
N ILE A 51 -36.07 -20.56 -18.43
CA ILE A 51 -34.97 -19.72 -18.90
C ILE A 51 -33.68 -20.51 -18.78
N SER A 52 -33.02 -20.76 -19.92
CA SER A 52 -31.74 -21.45 -19.97
C SER A 52 -30.60 -20.62 -19.39
N ASP A 53 -29.55 -21.26 -18.91
CA ASP A 53 -28.40 -20.57 -18.32
C ASP A 53 -27.77 -19.56 -19.29
N LYS A 54 -27.65 -19.92 -20.58
CA LYS A 54 -27.15 -19.02 -21.63
C LYS A 54 -28.02 -17.78 -21.85
N LEU A 55 -29.35 -17.92 -21.70
CA LEU A 55 -30.24 -16.77 -21.79
C LEU A 55 -30.15 -15.92 -20.52
N LEU A 56 -30.01 -16.56 -19.36
CA LEU A 56 -29.86 -15.88 -18.09
C LEU A 56 -28.55 -15.08 -18.01
N GLU A 57 -27.44 -15.59 -18.53
CA GLU A 57 -26.18 -14.85 -18.66
C GLU A 57 -26.38 -13.54 -19.45
N LYS A 58 -27.07 -13.59 -20.58
CA LYS A 58 -27.38 -12.39 -21.36
C LYS A 58 -28.24 -11.40 -20.59
N LEU A 59 -29.27 -11.90 -19.89
CA LEU A 59 -30.15 -11.07 -19.08
C LEU A 59 -29.39 -10.39 -17.93
N VAL A 60 -28.54 -11.14 -17.20
CA VAL A 60 -27.72 -10.61 -16.10
C VAL A 60 -26.71 -9.59 -16.59
N GLY A 61 -26.11 -9.79 -17.77
CA GLY A 61 -25.19 -8.83 -18.38
C GLY A 61 -25.83 -7.47 -18.70
N MET A 62 -27.16 -7.42 -18.84
CA MET A 62 -27.91 -6.17 -19.07
C MET A 62 -28.26 -5.42 -17.77
N LEU A 63 -27.97 -6.00 -16.60
CA LEU A 63 -28.26 -5.39 -15.30
C LEU A 63 -27.02 -4.66 -14.74
N THR A 64 -27.28 -3.65 -13.92
CA THR A 64 -26.28 -3.12 -12.98
C THR A 64 -26.17 -4.03 -11.76
N VAL A 65 -25.08 -3.88 -10.98
CA VAL A 65 -24.84 -4.67 -9.76
C VAL A 65 -25.97 -4.49 -8.75
N ASP A 66 -26.46 -3.25 -8.60
CA ASP A 66 -27.53 -2.91 -7.68
C ASP A 66 -28.88 -3.49 -8.11
N GLU A 67 -29.19 -3.42 -9.42
CA GLU A 67 -30.41 -4.02 -9.97
C GLU A 67 -30.40 -5.55 -9.80
N PHE A 68 -29.28 -6.21 -10.09
CA PHE A 68 -29.18 -7.65 -9.91
C PHE A 68 -29.33 -8.06 -8.44
N ALA A 69 -28.66 -7.36 -7.53
CA ALA A 69 -28.78 -7.60 -6.09
C ALA A 69 -30.23 -7.45 -5.59
N SER A 70 -30.96 -6.49 -6.14
CA SER A 70 -32.37 -6.26 -5.82
C SER A 70 -33.30 -7.39 -6.26
N LEU A 71 -33.09 -7.92 -7.47
CA LEU A 71 -33.94 -8.94 -8.06
C LEU A 71 -33.70 -10.31 -7.43
N VAL A 72 -32.47 -10.59 -7.01
CA VAL A 72 -32.07 -11.84 -6.34
C VAL A 72 -32.49 -11.87 -4.87
N SER A 73 -32.40 -10.74 -4.14
CA SER A 73 -32.61 -10.76 -2.68
C SER A 73 -34.07 -10.83 -2.23
N SER A 74 -35.07 -10.71 -3.12
CA SER A 74 -36.53 -10.64 -2.82
C SER A 74 -36.96 -9.52 -1.87
N LYS A 75 -36.01 -8.88 -1.20
CA LYS A 75 -36.10 -7.57 -0.60
C LYS A 75 -35.86 -6.61 -1.74
N GLN A 76 -36.70 -5.58 -1.88
CA GLN A 76 -36.28 -4.36 -2.57
C GLN A 76 -34.82 -4.10 -2.18
N PRO A 77 -33.99 -3.54 -3.08
CA PRO A 77 -32.78 -2.95 -2.56
C PRO A 77 -33.37 -1.93 -1.59
N GLN A 78 -33.27 -2.19 -0.28
CA GLN A 78 -33.22 -1.10 0.64
C GLN A 78 -32.10 -0.33 0.00
N GLN A 79 -32.43 0.76 -0.71
CA GLN A 79 -31.49 1.85 -0.89
C GLN A 79 -30.85 1.87 0.47
N LEU A 80 -29.61 1.41 0.57
CA LEU A 80 -28.93 1.41 1.84
C LEU A 80 -29.07 2.87 2.19
N ILE A 81 -29.97 3.18 3.11
CA ILE A 81 -30.21 4.54 3.52
C ILE A 81 -28.96 4.74 4.33
N ILE A 82 -27.88 5.12 3.62
CA ILE A 82 -26.64 5.58 4.20
C ILE A 82 -27.08 6.92 4.75
N ARG A 83 -27.76 6.84 5.90
CA ARG A 83 -28.20 7.97 6.67
C ARG A 83 -26.92 8.53 7.24
N GLU A 84 -26.70 9.82 7.03
CA GLU A 84 -25.61 10.47 7.72
C GLU A 84 -25.82 10.30 9.23
N PRO A 85 -24.80 9.80 9.95
CA PRO A 85 -24.92 9.60 11.39
C PRO A 85 -25.16 10.96 12.06
N GLN A 86 -26.08 10.99 13.03
CA GLN A 86 -26.49 12.24 13.69
C GLN A 86 -25.55 12.61 14.84
N SER A 87 -24.72 11.66 15.28
CA SER A 87 -23.73 11.85 16.35
C SER A 87 -22.49 11.00 16.13
N LEU A 88 -21.38 11.37 16.77
CA LEU A 88 -20.11 10.63 16.70
C LEU A 88 -20.26 9.20 17.26
N ASN A 89 -21.01 9.02 18.35
CA ASN A 89 -21.24 7.71 18.94
C ASN A 89 -22.04 6.78 18.00
N GLU A 90 -23.06 7.33 17.33
CA GLU A 90 -23.82 6.60 16.31
C GLU A 90 -22.94 6.25 15.11
N ALA A 91 -22.11 7.19 14.65
CA ALA A 91 -21.15 6.94 13.57
C ALA A 91 -20.18 5.80 13.91
N THR A 92 -19.63 5.76 15.13
CA THR A 92 -18.74 4.69 15.59
C THR A 92 -19.45 3.34 15.58
N LEU A 93 -20.68 3.27 16.11
CA LEU A 93 -21.44 2.02 16.15
C LEU A 93 -21.76 1.51 14.73
N ILE A 94 -22.15 2.42 13.83
CA ILE A 94 -22.41 2.11 12.43
C ILE A 94 -21.14 1.60 11.76
N LEU A 95 -19.99 2.25 11.99
CA LEU A 95 -18.70 1.83 11.44
C LEU A 95 -18.34 0.40 11.89
N ASP A 96 -18.45 0.10 13.18
CA ASP A 96 -18.20 -1.24 13.72
C ASP A 96 -19.13 -2.29 13.10
N GLN A 97 -20.40 -1.95 12.88
CA GLN A 97 -21.35 -2.84 12.20
C GLN A 97 -20.94 -3.12 10.75
N HIS A 98 -20.48 -2.10 10.02
CA HIS A 98 -20.00 -2.26 8.65
C HIS A 98 -18.74 -3.13 8.59
N ILE A 99 -17.79 -2.95 9.52
CA ILE A 99 -16.58 -3.77 9.60
C ILE A 99 -16.95 -5.24 9.88
N LYS A 100 -17.81 -5.51 10.87
CA LYS A 100 -18.29 -6.87 11.16
C LYS A 100 -19.03 -7.49 9.98
N GLY A 101 -19.83 -6.70 9.26
CA GLY A 101 -20.50 -7.14 8.04
C GLY A 101 -19.50 -7.56 6.96
N LEU A 102 -18.43 -6.79 6.77
CA LEU A 102 -17.35 -7.12 5.84
C LEU A 102 -16.59 -8.39 6.25
N GLU A 103 -16.29 -8.56 7.54
CA GLU A 103 -15.65 -9.79 8.07
C GLU A 103 -16.48 -11.03 7.71
N LEU A 104 -17.79 -11.01 7.99
CA LEU A 104 -18.69 -12.13 7.67
C LEU A 104 -18.75 -12.44 6.16
N VAL A 105 -18.68 -11.42 5.31
CA VAL A 105 -18.64 -11.60 3.84
C VAL A 105 -17.34 -12.25 3.42
N LEU A 106 -16.21 -11.82 3.98
CA LEU A 106 -14.89 -12.37 3.66
C LEU A 106 -14.71 -13.81 4.17
N ASP A 107 -15.26 -14.13 5.34
CA ASP A 107 -15.26 -15.50 5.87
C ASP A 107 -16.03 -16.46 4.96
N LYS A 108 -17.17 -16.01 4.42
CA LYS A 108 -18.02 -16.83 3.54
C LYS A 108 -17.54 -16.86 2.09
N TYR A 109 -16.92 -15.78 1.61
CA TYR A 109 -16.46 -15.62 0.23
C TYR A 109 -15.04 -15.04 0.17
N PRO A 110 -13.99 -15.83 0.50
CA PRO A 110 -12.62 -15.36 0.55
C PRO A 110 -12.09 -14.78 -0.76
N GLN A 111 -12.66 -15.20 -1.90
CA GLN A 111 -12.31 -14.69 -3.23
C GLN A 111 -12.56 -13.17 -3.40
N LEU A 112 -13.41 -12.58 -2.56
CA LEU A 112 -13.68 -11.14 -2.59
C LEU A 112 -12.59 -10.30 -1.88
N SER A 113 -11.61 -10.94 -1.22
CA SER A 113 -10.56 -10.25 -0.45
C SER A 113 -9.83 -9.18 -1.25
N ASN A 114 -9.46 -9.48 -2.50
CA ASN A 114 -8.75 -8.51 -3.33
C ASN A 114 -9.65 -7.31 -3.68
N ILE A 115 -10.94 -7.53 -3.95
CA ILE A 115 -11.89 -6.46 -4.29
C ILE A 115 -12.11 -5.55 -3.07
N VAL A 116 -12.30 -6.14 -1.89
CA VAL A 116 -12.46 -5.38 -0.64
C VAL A 116 -11.22 -4.55 -0.37
N TYR A 117 -10.02 -5.13 -0.54
CA TYR A 117 -8.75 -4.41 -0.38
C TYR A 117 -8.64 -3.21 -1.33
N GLN A 118 -8.94 -3.37 -2.63
CA GLN A 118 -8.89 -2.27 -3.60
C GLN A 118 -9.86 -1.14 -3.25
N LYS A 119 -11.10 -1.47 -2.88
CA LYS A 119 -12.11 -0.48 -2.47
C LYS A 119 -11.72 0.24 -1.19
N PHE A 120 -11.12 -0.48 -0.24
CA PHE A 120 -10.64 0.11 1.00
C PHE A 120 -9.48 1.08 0.74
N LEU A 121 -8.53 0.72 -0.12
CA LEU A 121 -7.45 1.62 -0.54
C LEU A 121 -7.97 2.89 -1.21
N GLU A 122 -8.98 2.78 -2.07
CA GLU A 122 -9.62 3.92 -2.72
C GLU A 122 -10.26 4.86 -1.67
N LEU A 123 -11.00 4.30 -0.72
CA LEU A 123 -11.62 5.06 0.37
C LEU A 123 -10.57 5.76 1.25
N LEU A 124 -9.50 5.07 1.61
CA LEU A 124 -8.39 5.65 2.37
C LEU A 124 -7.77 6.82 1.60
N ARG A 125 -7.50 6.64 0.30
CA ARG A 125 -6.89 7.67 -0.55
C ARG A 125 -7.75 8.94 -0.64
N ASP A 126 -9.06 8.78 -0.77
CA ASP A 126 -9.96 9.89 -1.04
C ASP A 126 -10.40 10.61 0.22
N LYS A 127 -10.60 9.88 1.33
CA LYS A 127 -11.25 10.40 2.53
C LYS A 127 -10.34 10.46 3.76
N VAL A 128 -9.26 9.68 3.83
CA VAL A 128 -8.42 9.59 5.03
C VAL A 128 -7.06 10.24 4.77
N ARG A 129 -6.94 11.52 5.11
CA ARG A 129 -5.70 12.29 4.87
C ARG A 129 -4.79 12.44 6.09
N GLY A 130 -5.23 12.08 7.28
CA GLY A 130 -4.50 12.30 8.53
C GLY A 130 -4.60 11.12 9.50
N TYR A 131 -4.21 9.91 9.06
CA TYR A 131 -4.05 8.77 9.96
C TYR A 131 -2.59 8.62 10.39
N SER A 132 -2.39 8.09 11.60
CA SER A 132 -1.10 7.63 12.08
C SER A 132 -1.03 6.11 12.00
N VAL A 133 0.16 5.59 11.72
CA VAL A 133 0.45 4.16 11.76
C VAL A 133 1.29 3.89 13.00
N VAL A 134 0.73 3.12 13.94
CA VAL A 134 1.45 2.65 15.13
C VAL A 134 2.45 1.58 14.74
N ILE A 135 3.69 1.73 15.19
CA ILE A 135 4.78 0.81 14.89
C ILE A 135 4.93 -0.20 16.01
N THR A 136 4.75 -1.48 15.66
CA THR A 136 4.88 -2.59 16.61
C THR A 136 6.23 -3.28 16.52
N LYS A 137 6.51 -4.17 17.47
CA LYS A 137 7.74 -4.96 17.50
C LYS A 137 7.87 -5.87 16.27
N GLU A 138 6.76 -6.40 15.78
CA GLU A 138 6.71 -7.26 14.58
C GLU A 138 7.23 -6.52 13.35
N HIS A 139 6.94 -5.22 13.22
CA HIS A 139 7.46 -4.39 12.13
C HIS A 139 8.99 -4.27 12.21
N ILE A 140 9.55 -4.09 13.41
CA ILE A 140 11.01 -3.99 13.60
C ILE A 140 11.70 -5.31 13.27
N GLU A 141 11.13 -6.44 13.71
CA GLU A 141 11.67 -7.76 13.40
C GLU A 141 11.61 -8.07 11.89
N ALA A 142 10.53 -7.67 11.21
CA ALA A 142 10.42 -7.79 9.76
C ALA A 142 11.49 -6.96 9.05
N PHE A 143 11.75 -5.74 9.53
CA PHE A 143 12.82 -4.91 8.99
C PHE A 143 14.21 -5.49 9.22
N GLU A 144 14.46 -6.03 10.41
CA GLU A 144 15.72 -6.67 10.75
C GLU A 144 16.00 -7.89 9.86
N LYS A 145 14.98 -8.72 9.60
CA LYS A 145 15.06 -9.84 8.65
C LYS A 145 15.42 -9.36 7.25
N LEU A 146 14.81 -8.26 6.78
CA LEU A 146 15.10 -7.67 5.46
C LEU A 146 16.56 -7.19 5.35
N LEU A 147 17.10 -6.63 6.43
CA LEU A 147 18.48 -6.13 6.47
C LEU A 147 19.56 -7.21 6.55
N LYS A 148 19.22 -8.50 6.74
CA LYS A 148 20.20 -9.60 6.74
C LYS A 148 21.02 -9.69 5.45
N SER A 149 20.45 -9.25 4.32
CA SER A 149 21.12 -9.19 3.02
C SER A 149 22.15 -8.05 2.89
N LYS A 150 22.24 -7.14 3.87
CA LYS A 150 23.13 -5.98 3.85
C LYS A 150 24.39 -6.23 4.67
N ALA A 151 25.43 -5.46 4.37
CA ALA A 151 26.67 -5.46 5.14
C ALA A 151 26.37 -5.23 6.64
N PRO A 152 27.08 -5.91 7.57
CA PRO A 152 26.80 -5.85 9.00
C PRO A 152 26.76 -4.42 9.56
N LYS A 153 27.73 -3.58 9.16
CA LYS A 153 27.79 -2.16 9.55
C LYS A 153 26.57 -1.37 9.07
N THR A 154 26.17 -1.56 7.82
CA THR A 154 24.98 -0.89 7.26
C THR A 154 23.70 -1.34 7.95
N ARG A 155 23.61 -2.62 8.34
CA ARG A 155 22.46 -3.15 9.10
C ARG A 155 22.35 -2.49 10.47
N SER A 156 23.46 -2.45 11.23
CA SER A 156 23.46 -1.85 12.57
C SER A 156 23.17 -0.35 12.53
N GLU A 157 23.76 0.39 11.58
CA GLU A 157 23.49 1.82 11.40
C GLU A 157 22.02 2.08 11.08
N ARG A 158 21.44 1.35 10.11
CA ARG A 158 20.02 1.55 9.72
C ARG A 158 19.05 1.24 10.85
N LEU A 159 19.30 0.18 11.62
CA LEU A 159 18.47 -0.16 12.78
C LEU A 159 18.59 0.90 13.87
N ARG A 160 19.81 1.40 14.13
CA ARG A 160 20.03 2.45 15.12
C ARG A 160 19.29 3.74 14.75
N TYR A 161 19.44 4.22 13.52
CA TYR A 161 18.75 5.43 13.06
C TYR A 161 17.23 5.26 13.04
N LEU A 162 16.74 4.08 12.62
CA LEU A 162 15.30 3.80 12.66
C LEU A 162 14.75 3.84 14.08
N ARG A 163 15.35 3.11 15.02
CA ARG A 163 14.88 3.06 16.42
C ARG A 163 14.87 4.44 17.05
N ARG A 164 15.96 5.19 16.90
CA ARG A 164 16.03 6.57 17.39
C ARG A 164 14.89 7.42 16.81
N SER A 165 14.68 7.38 15.49
CA SER A 165 13.59 8.15 14.89
C SER A 165 12.19 7.70 15.32
N LEU A 166 12.01 6.42 15.64
CA LEU A 166 10.73 5.93 16.15
C LEU A 166 10.51 6.36 17.60
N ASP A 167 11.54 6.35 18.44
CA ASP A 167 11.46 6.87 19.81
C ASP A 167 11.10 8.37 19.80
N ASP A 168 11.77 9.15 18.95
CA ASP A 168 11.51 10.60 18.80
C ASP A 168 10.08 10.88 18.28
N LEU A 169 9.55 10.03 17.40
CA LEU A 169 8.18 10.12 16.86
C LEU A 169 7.11 9.48 17.76
N GLY A 170 7.48 8.94 18.92
CA GLY A 170 6.54 8.27 19.84
C GLY A 170 5.96 6.97 19.28
N TRP A 171 6.70 6.26 18.44
CA TRP A 171 6.31 5.01 17.78
C TRP A 171 5.09 5.12 16.85
N GLU A 172 4.74 6.33 16.44
CA GLU A 172 3.63 6.61 15.52
C GLU A 172 4.10 7.39 14.30
N LEU A 173 3.76 6.90 13.11
CA LEU A 173 4.10 7.56 11.85
C LEU A 173 2.87 8.22 11.25
N SER A 174 2.86 9.56 11.21
CA SER A 174 1.93 10.33 10.39
C SER A 174 2.69 11.11 9.33
N ARG A 175 1.98 11.57 8.29
CA ARG A 175 2.57 12.33 7.19
C ARG A 175 3.18 13.64 7.69
N GLU A 176 2.41 14.39 8.47
CA GLU A 176 2.77 15.71 8.99
C GLU A 176 4.00 15.61 9.89
N ARG A 177 3.97 14.68 10.87
CA ARG A 177 5.09 14.45 11.80
C ARG A 177 6.36 14.02 11.08
N LEU A 178 6.26 13.14 10.09
CA LEU A 178 7.44 12.72 9.32
C LEU A 178 8.05 13.88 8.52
N GLN A 179 7.22 14.77 8.00
CA GLN A 179 7.68 15.93 7.25
C GLN A 179 8.37 16.95 8.16
N GLU A 180 7.75 17.28 9.30
CA GLU A 180 8.29 18.18 10.32
C GLU A 180 9.59 17.64 10.90
N TYR A 181 9.60 16.38 11.37
CA TYR A 181 10.77 15.74 11.98
C TYR A 181 11.98 15.68 11.05
N ILE A 182 11.78 15.39 9.75
CA ILE A 182 12.89 15.36 8.79
C ILE A 182 13.40 16.77 8.48
N ALA A 183 12.54 17.79 8.51
CA ALA A 183 12.95 19.18 8.32
C ALA A 183 13.78 19.67 9.51
N GLU A 184 13.31 19.43 10.73
CA GLU A 184 14.02 19.77 11.98
C GLU A 184 15.40 19.08 12.04
N LEU A 185 15.44 17.77 11.79
CA LEU A 185 16.71 17.03 11.72
C LEU A 185 17.66 17.57 10.66
N TYR A 186 17.14 18.06 9.54
CA TYR A 186 17.97 18.59 8.47
C TYR A 186 18.61 19.93 8.87
N GLU A 187 17.88 20.78 9.59
CA GLU A 187 18.42 22.01 10.18
C GLU A 187 19.49 21.72 11.23
N GLU A 188 19.31 20.70 12.07
CA GLU A 188 20.30 20.30 13.07
C GLU A 188 21.54 19.65 12.45
N SER A 189 21.32 18.66 11.58
CA SER A 189 22.40 17.87 10.98
C SER A 189 21.96 17.23 9.66
N PRO A 190 22.37 17.81 8.51
CA PRO A 190 22.03 17.27 7.19
C PRO A 190 22.43 15.79 7.01
N ASN A 191 23.56 15.39 7.59
CA ASN A 191 24.05 14.01 7.53
C ASN A 191 23.15 13.04 8.28
N VAL A 192 22.77 13.38 9.52
CA VAL A 192 21.87 12.54 10.32
C VAL A 192 20.51 12.46 9.64
N ALA A 193 19.97 13.60 9.19
CA ALA A 193 18.70 13.66 8.46
C ALA A 193 18.70 12.76 7.22
N GLN A 194 19.80 12.74 6.46
CA GLN A 194 19.93 11.85 5.31
C GLN A 194 19.92 10.37 5.71
N HIS A 195 20.65 9.98 6.76
CA HIS A 195 20.69 8.59 7.21
C HIS A 195 19.33 8.13 7.76
N VAL A 196 18.68 8.97 8.56
CA VAL A 196 17.34 8.74 9.09
C VAL A 196 16.33 8.61 7.95
N ALA A 197 16.33 9.55 6.99
CA ALA A 197 15.43 9.51 5.84
C ALA A 197 15.62 8.25 4.98
N LYS A 198 16.87 7.79 4.79
CA LYS A 198 17.15 6.52 4.08
C LYS A 198 16.62 5.31 4.84
N ALA A 199 16.77 5.29 6.17
CA ALA A 199 16.26 4.20 7.01
C ALA A 199 14.72 4.16 6.99
N LEU A 200 14.06 5.30 7.24
CA LEU A 200 12.61 5.42 7.23
C LEU A 200 12.00 5.09 5.87
N LYS A 201 12.55 5.60 4.75
CA LYS A 201 12.03 5.25 3.42
C LYS A 201 12.11 3.76 3.14
N LEU A 202 13.20 3.11 3.54
CA LEU A 202 13.35 1.67 3.34
C LEU A 202 12.34 0.88 4.20
N PHE A 203 12.20 1.30 5.46
CA PHE A 203 11.25 0.71 6.40
C PHE A 203 9.82 0.83 5.88
N ILE A 204 9.40 2.05 5.52
CA ILE A 204 8.06 2.30 4.98
C ILE A 204 7.85 1.55 3.67
N LYS A 205 8.83 1.52 2.75
CA LYS A 205 8.67 0.86 1.45
C LYS A 205 8.42 -0.64 1.56
N TYR A 206 9.10 -1.33 2.48
CA TYR A 206 9.11 -2.80 2.48
C TYR A 206 8.34 -3.42 3.65
N VAL A 207 8.21 -2.73 4.77
CA VAL A 207 7.51 -3.23 5.96
C VAL A 207 6.09 -2.67 6.00
N ILE A 208 5.96 -1.34 6.09
CA ILE A 208 4.64 -0.70 6.23
C ILE A 208 3.87 -0.71 4.90
N LYS A 209 4.59 -0.57 3.78
CA LYS A 209 4.07 -0.53 2.40
C LYS A 209 3.00 0.54 2.17
N ASP A 210 3.13 1.66 2.86
CA ASP A 210 2.22 2.80 2.77
C ASP A 210 2.78 3.88 1.82
N PRO A 211 2.15 4.11 0.64
CA PRO A 211 2.60 5.12 -0.31
C PRO A 211 2.48 6.56 0.20
N ASN A 212 1.49 6.85 1.05
CA ASN A 212 1.25 8.19 1.59
C ASN A 212 2.41 8.59 2.52
N LEU A 213 2.77 7.71 3.46
CA LEU A 213 3.92 7.91 4.34
C LEU A 213 5.25 7.93 3.57
N TYR A 214 5.39 7.11 2.53
CA TYR A 214 6.62 7.06 1.73
C TYR A 214 6.87 8.36 0.95
N GLN A 215 5.80 9.02 0.51
CA GLN A 215 5.82 10.28 -0.24
C GLN A 215 5.83 11.52 0.64
N ALA A 216 5.62 11.37 1.96
CA ALA A 216 5.56 12.47 2.92
C ALA A 216 6.81 13.37 2.90
N PHE A 217 7.99 12.78 2.71
CA PHE A 217 9.26 13.51 2.70
C PHE A 217 10.20 13.01 1.59
N LYS A 218 11.17 13.87 1.22
CA LYS A 218 12.27 13.53 0.32
C LYS A 218 13.51 13.22 1.14
N THR A 219 14.39 12.38 0.61
CA THR A 219 15.70 12.15 1.24
C THR A 219 16.55 13.40 1.04
N PRO A 220 17.01 14.07 2.13
CA PRO A 220 17.83 15.25 2.00
C PRO A 220 19.13 14.95 1.27
N LYS A 221 19.52 15.84 0.37
CA LYS A 221 20.85 15.83 -0.23
C LYS A 221 21.77 16.61 0.69
N VAL A 222 22.86 15.98 1.10
CA VAL A 222 23.94 16.68 1.77
C VAL A 222 24.94 17.03 0.69
N ASP A 223 25.22 18.31 0.57
CA ASP A 223 26.29 18.77 -0.29
C ASP A 223 27.60 18.63 0.49
N TYR A 224 28.43 17.68 0.07
CA TYR A 224 29.76 17.55 0.63
C TYR A 224 30.64 18.49 -0.17
N GLY A 225 30.71 19.75 0.27
CA GLY A 225 31.82 20.62 -0.11
C GLY A 225 33.15 19.92 0.22
N LEU A 226 34.25 20.34 -0.42
CA LEU A 226 35.58 19.91 -0.03
C LEU A 226 35.78 20.29 1.45
N THR A 227 35.67 19.31 2.34
CA THR A 227 35.70 19.52 3.81
C THR A 227 37.03 20.11 4.30
N ALA A 228 38.06 20.05 3.47
CA ALA A 228 39.37 20.64 3.71
C ALA A 228 40.03 21.00 2.39
N GLU A 229 40.83 22.06 2.39
CA GLU A 229 41.77 22.32 1.31
C GLU A 229 42.76 21.15 1.18
N PRO A 230 43.12 20.75 -0.05
CA PRO A 230 44.12 19.71 -0.25
C PRO A 230 45.45 20.13 0.37
N LEU A 231 46.09 19.20 1.07
CA LEU A 231 47.41 19.43 1.68
C LEU A 231 48.45 19.77 0.60
N THR A 232 49.34 20.72 0.90
CA THR A 232 50.48 21.02 0.04
C THR A 232 51.56 19.94 0.18
N LEU A 233 52.39 19.80 -0.86
CA LEU A 233 53.50 18.85 -0.87
C LEU A 233 54.45 19.03 0.32
N ASP A 234 54.68 20.27 0.73
CA ASP A 234 55.56 20.57 1.86
C ASP A 234 54.96 20.14 3.20
N MET A 235 53.64 20.26 3.36
CA MET A 235 52.93 19.71 4.53
C MET A 235 53.02 18.19 4.56
N ILE A 236 52.84 17.51 3.42
CA ILE A 236 52.97 16.06 3.32
C ILE A 236 54.39 15.61 3.71
N ARG A 237 55.42 16.29 3.19
CA ARG A 237 56.83 16.02 3.54
C ARG A 237 57.11 16.25 5.02
N ALA A 238 56.55 17.30 5.62
CA ALA A 238 56.70 17.58 7.04
C ALA A 238 56.10 16.46 7.90
N VAL A 239 54.89 16.00 7.57
CA VAL A 239 54.24 14.88 8.27
C VAL A 239 55.05 13.59 8.10
N ALA A 240 55.53 13.27 6.89
CA ALA A 240 56.35 12.08 6.66
C ALA A 240 57.66 12.09 7.46
N LYS A 241 58.27 13.27 7.66
CA LYS A 241 59.48 13.43 8.48
C LYS A 241 59.21 13.26 9.97
N ALA A 242 58.05 13.72 10.45
CA ALA A 242 57.67 13.67 11.86
C ALA A 242 57.26 12.26 12.34
N ILE A 243 56.96 11.32 11.44
CA ILE A 243 56.62 9.94 11.81
C ILE A 243 57.91 9.16 12.08
N ASP A 244 58.15 8.73 13.31
CA ASP A 244 59.37 7.97 13.64
C ASP A 244 59.26 6.47 13.32
N TRP A 245 58.07 5.89 13.45
CA TRP A 245 57.86 4.45 13.26
C TRP A 245 57.83 4.09 11.75
N PRO A 246 58.79 3.28 11.24
CA PRO A 246 58.91 3.02 9.80
C PRO A 246 57.66 2.44 9.13
N PRO A 247 56.90 1.51 9.75
CA PRO A 247 55.64 1.03 9.19
C PRO A 247 54.57 2.12 9.03
N ALA A 248 54.41 3.01 10.02
CA ALA A 248 53.48 4.14 9.90
C ALA A 248 53.93 5.14 8.83
N LYS A 249 55.25 5.35 8.67
CA LYS A 249 55.79 6.21 7.61
C LYS A 249 55.52 5.63 6.23
N ALA A 250 55.73 4.33 6.04
CA ALA A 250 55.41 3.63 4.80
C ALA A 250 53.90 3.66 4.51
N TYR A 251 53.06 3.43 5.52
CA TYR A 251 51.61 3.53 5.42
C TYR A 251 51.14 4.93 4.99
N PHE A 252 51.66 5.97 5.64
CA PHE A 252 51.36 7.36 5.29
C PHE A 252 51.82 7.70 3.86
N ALA A 253 53.03 7.30 3.47
CA ALA A 253 53.53 7.51 2.11
C ALA A 253 52.66 6.83 1.06
N LEU A 254 52.23 5.58 1.30
CA LEU A 254 51.32 4.88 0.40
C LEU A 254 49.98 5.61 0.24
N LEU A 255 49.38 6.09 1.33
CA LEU A 255 48.14 6.87 1.26
C LEU A 255 48.33 8.17 0.47
N ALA A 256 49.41 8.90 0.72
CA ALA A 256 49.70 10.19 0.10
C ALA A 256 50.00 10.08 -1.41
N GLU A 257 50.75 9.05 -1.82
CA GLU A 257 51.16 8.86 -3.22
C GLU A 257 50.05 8.24 -4.09
N THR A 258 49.21 7.36 -3.52
CA THR A 258 48.23 6.60 -4.31
C THR A 258 46.81 7.13 -4.21
N GLY A 259 46.50 7.93 -3.18
CA GLY A 259 45.13 8.36 -2.90
C GLY A 259 44.18 7.23 -2.47
N LEU A 260 44.72 6.03 -2.16
CA LEU A 260 43.92 4.90 -1.66
C LEU A 260 43.28 5.23 -0.31
N ARG A 261 42.13 4.61 -0.04
CA ARG A 261 41.46 4.73 1.26
C ARG A 261 42.25 3.96 2.32
N PRO A 262 42.22 4.40 3.58
CA PRO A 262 42.88 3.70 4.70
C PRO A 262 42.60 2.19 4.75
N GLY A 263 41.35 1.78 4.50
CA GLY A 263 40.96 0.38 4.48
C GLY A 263 41.44 -0.41 3.25
N GLU A 264 41.74 0.25 2.14
CA GLU A 264 42.28 -0.41 0.94
C GLU A 264 43.75 -0.76 1.15
N VAL A 265 44.53 0.17 1.73
CA VAL A 265 45.94 -0.07 2.06
C VAL A 265 46.10 -1.16 3.13
N LEU A 266 45.24 -1.18 4.15
CA LEU A 266 45.30 -2.19 5.22
C LEU A 266 44.86 -3.58 4.79
N ASN A 267 44.08 -3.70 3.71
CA ASN A 267 43.60 -4.98 3.17
C ASN A 267 44.33 -5.39 1.88
N ALA A 268 45.38 -4.68 1.49
CA ALA A 268 46.22 -5.06 0.35
C ALA A 268 46.86 -6.42 0.63
N LYS A 269 46.65 -7.37 -0.28
CA LYS A 269 47.21 -8.73 -0.23
C LYS A 269 48.38 -8.86 -1.20
#